data_AF-A0A382TW64-F1
#
_entry.id   AF-A0A382TW64-F1
#
_cell.length_a   1.000
_cell.length_b   1.000
_cell.length_c   1.000
_cell.angle_alpha   90.00
_cell.angle_beta   90.00
_cell.angle_gamma   90.00
#
_symmetry.space_group_name_H-M   'P 1'
#
loop_
_entity.id
_entity.type
_entity.pdbx_description
1 polymer ?
#
loop_
_entity_poly.entity_id
_entity_poly.type
_entity_poly.pdbx_seq_one_letter_code
_entity_poly.pdbx_strand_id
1 'polypeptide(L)'
;NRLYQGLQQWTDITLKKPPPRVVGAVKEYKAESDIVAQWVDMAGVTKNGGDNTTTAKVVYKSFTDWHEANESGKPVSQIIFGKRMKSMGMGSEKIGGNKVYVGLDIGQSGL
;
A
#
# COMPACT_ATOMS: atom_id res chain seq x y z
N ASN A 1 20.59 24.97 32.37
CA ASN A 1 20.72 25.40 30.96
C ASN A 1 19.32 25.65 30.40
N ARG A 2 18.91 26.93 30.30
CA ARG A 2 17.53 27.33 29.96
C ARG A 2 17.12 26.98 28.52
N LEU A 3 18.10 26.93 27.61
CA LEU A 3 17.89 26.55 26.21
C LEU A 3 17.57 25.06 26.06
N TYR A 4 18.24 24.22 26.86
CA TYR A 4 18.00 22.77 26.85
C TYR A 4 16.59 22.41 27.35
N GLN A 5 16.14 23.08 28.42
CA GLN A 5 14.78 22.88 28.94
C GLN A 5 13.70 23.38 27.96
N GLY A 6 13.95 24.51 27.27
CA GLY A 6 13.06 25.00 26.22
C GLY A 6 12.96 24.04 25.03
N LEU A 7 14.08 23.44 24.62
CA LEU A 7 14.10 22.43 23.56
C LEU A 7 13.34 21.15 23.96
N GLN A 8 13.56 20.65 25.19
CA GLN A 8 12.85 19.48 25.71
C GLN A 8 11.33 19.71 25.74
N GLN A 9 10.89 20.88 26.20
CA GLN A 9 9.46 21.24 26.20
C GLN A 9 8.90 21.34 24.79
N TRP A 10 9.62 21.96 23.86
CA TRP A 10 9.18 22.06 22.47
C TRP A 10 9.07 20.68 21.81
N THR A 11 10.06 19.80 21.99
CA THR A 11 9.99 18.43 21.46
C THR A 11 8.85 17.62 22.05
N ASP A 12 8.62 17.71 23.37
CA ASP A 12 7.59 16.90 24.04
C ASP A 12 6.17 17.36 23.68
N ILE A 13 5.98 18.65 23.39
CA ILE A 13 4.68 19.23 23.04
C ILE A 13 4.41 19.08 21.54
N THR A 14 5.39 19.34 20.68
CA THR A 14 5.19 19.46 19.22
C THR A 14 5.27 18.13 18.48
N LEU A 15 6.13 17.17 18.89
CA LEU A 15 6.15 15.83 18.27
C LEU A 15 4.97 14.95 18.70
N LYS A 16 4.46 15.11 19.93
CA LYS A 16 3.31 14.33 20.42
C LYS A 16 1.97 14.86 19.88
N LYS A 17 1.91 16.11 19.41
CA LYS A 17 0.71 16.74 18.84
C LYS A 17 1.01 17.37 17.48
N PRO A 18 1.19 16.55 16.42
CA PRO A 18 1.24 17.08 15.07
C PRO A 18 -0.02 17.92 14.79
N PRO A 19 0.08 19.08 14.11
CA PRO A 19 -1.07 19.95 13.87
C PRO A 19 -2.22 19.18 13.22
N PRO A 20 -3.48 19.34 13.68
CA PRO A 20 -4.64 18.58 13.17
C PRO A 20 -4.77 18.66 11.64
N ARG A 21 -4.35 19.78 11.05
CA ARG A 21 -4.38 20.05 9.60
C ARG A 21 -3.48 19.12 8.77
N VAL A 22 -2.44 18.54 9.37
CA VAL A 22 -1.50 17.64 8.68
C VAL A 22 -1.87 16.17 8.92
N VAL A 23 -2.52 15.84 10.04
CA VAL A 23 -2.94 14.46 10.35
C VAL A 23 -4.27 14.11 9.69
N GLY A 24 -5.24 15.03 9.70
CA GLY A 24 -6.55 14.86 9.06
C GLY A 24 -6.42 14.75 7.54
N ALA A 25 -5.72 15.69 6.90
CA ALA A 25 -5.47 15.66 5.46
C ALA A 25 -4.68 14.43 4.97
N VAL A 26 -3.85 13.79 5.82
CA VAL A 26 -3.07 12.59 5.45
C VAL A 26 -3.82 11.29 5.73
N LYS A 27 -4.86 11.30 6.59
CA LYS A 27 -5.70 10.13 6.90
C LYS A 27 -7.03 10.13 6.13
N GLU A 28 -7.73 11.25 6.02
CA GLU A 28 -9.04 11.34 5.34
C GLU A 28 -8.90 11.13 3.82
N TYR A 29 -7.85 11.65 3.17
CA TYR A 29 -7.55 11.32 1.76
C TYR A 29 -7.11 9.85 1.54
N LYS A 30 -6.70 9.15 2.60
CA LYS A 30 -6.15 7.78 2.51
C LYS A 30 -7.23 6.70 2.59
N ALA A 31 -8.42 7.04 3.08
CA ALA A 31 -9.53 6.12 3.28
C ALA A 31 -10.55 6.18 2.12
N GLU A 32 -10.69 7.32 1.44
CA GLU A 32 -11.73 7.51 0.42
C GLU A 32 -11.34 7.07 -1.01
N SER A 33 -10.06 6.79 -1.32
CA SER A 33 -9.69 6.34 -2.68
C SER A 33 -8.40 5.49 -2.72
N ASP A 34 -8.24 4.56 -1.78
CA ASP A 34 -7.19 3.56 -1.93
C ASP A 34 -7.65 2.43 -2.84
N ILE A 35 -7.62 2.74 -4.13
CA ILE A 35 -8.10 1.84 -5.18
C ILE A 35 -7.38 0.48 -5.20
N VAL A 36 -6.15 0.44 -4.66
CA VAL A 36 -5.37 -0.80 -4.53
C VAL A 36 -5.87 -1.65 -3.37
N ALA A 37 -6.29 -1.05 -2.25
CA ALA A 37 -6.91 -1.81 -1.15
C ALA A 37 -8.28 -2.36 -1.56
N GLN A 38 -9.08 -1.57 -2.28
CA GLN A 38 -10.36 -2.05 -2.82
C GLN A 38 -10.19 -3.26 -3.73
N TRP A 39 -9.18 -3.21 -4.61
CA TRP A 39 -8.83 -4.37 -5.42
C TRP A 39 -8.38 -5.57 -4.58
N VAL A 40 -7.52 -5.36 -3.58
CA VAL A 40 -7.05 -6.45 -2.70
C VAL A 40 -8.22 -7.15 -2.02
N ASP A 41 -9.19 -6.38 -1.51
CA ASP A 41 -10.37 -6.91 -0.84
C ASP A 41 -11.27 -7.67 -1.83
N MET A 42 -11.53 -7.11 -3.02
CA MET A 42 -12.41 -7.73 -4.02
C MET A 42 -11.80 -8.92 -4.75
N ALA A 43 -10.51 -8.87 -5.05
CA ALA A 43 -9.78 -9.97 -5.68
C ALA A 43 -9.38 -11.05 -4.66
N GLY A 44 -9.75 -10.89 -3.38
CA GLY A 44 -9.46 -11.85 -2.32
C GLY A 44 -7.96 -12.10 -2.14
N VAL A 45 -7.15 -11.06 -2.27
CA VAL A 45 -5.69 -11.19 -2.23
C VAL A 45 -5.25 -11.49 -0.81
N THR A 46 -4.69 -12.67 -0.61
CA THR A 46 -4.26 -13.14 0.71
C THR A 46 -2.80 -13.56 0.69
N LYS A 47 -2.11 -13.33 1.81
CA LYS A 47 -0.73 -13.79 2.01
C LYS A 47 -0.74 -15.06 2.86
N ASN A 48 -0.75 -16.22 2.23
CA ASN A 48 -0.90 -17.52 2.90
C ASN A 48 0.42 -18.16 3.33
N GLY A 49 1.54 -17.45 3.23
CA GLY A 49 2.85 -17.91 3.70
C GLY A 49 3.42 -19.15 2.98
N GLY A 50 2.76 -19.64 1.93
CA GLY A 50 3.26 -20.71 1.08
C GLY A 50 4.38 -20.26 0.14
N ASP A 51 5.06 -21.22 -0.48
CA ASP A 51 6.23 -20.98 -1.34
C ASP A 51 5.86 -20.53 -2.77
N ASN A 52 4.57 -20.47 -3.11
CA ASN A 52 4.13 -20.05 -4.43
C ASN A 52 4.55 -18.61 -4.70
N THR A 53 5.19 -18.39 -5.85
CA THR A 53 5.63 -17.07 -6.27
C THR A 53 4.84 -16.61 -7.50
N THR A 54 4.23 -15.44 -7.41
CA THR A 54 3.57 -14.79 -8.55
C THR A 54 4.38 -13.58 -8.99
N THR A 55 4.65 -13.44 -10.29
CA THR A 55 5.44 -12.31 -10.78
C THR A 55 4.71 -10.99 -10.56
N ALA A 56 5.45 -9.93 -10.22
CA ALA A 56 4.87 -8.61 -9.99
C ALA A 56 4.18 -8.03 -11.24
N LYS A 57 4.55 -8.51 -12.44
CA LYS A 57 3.88 -8.17 -13.70
C LYS A 57 2.47 -8.77 -13.76
N VAL A 58 2.30 -10.03 -13.37
CA VAL A 58 0.98 -10.71 -13.36
C VAL A 58 0.06 -10.07 -12.33
N VAL A 59 0.56 -9.83 -11.11
CA VAL A 59 -0.23 -9.18 -10.06
C VAL A 59 -0.69 -7.78 -10.47
N TYR A 60 0.21 -6.98 -11.06
CA TYR A 60 -0.16 -5.65 -11.54
C TYR A 60 -1.16 -5.70 -12.71
N LYS A 61 -1.04 -6.67 -13.61
CA LYS A 61 -2.01 -6.86 -14.70
C LYS A 61 -3.41 -7.17 -14.15
N SER A 62 -3.52 -8.05 -13.15
CA SER A 62 -4.80 -8.35 -12.50
C SER A 62 -5.44 -7.09 -11.89
N PHE A 63 -4.64 -6.23 -11.27
CA PHE A 63 -5.10 -4.93 -10.77
C PHE A 63 -5.59 -4.01 -11.89
N THR A 64 -4.85 -3.90 -13.00
CA THR A 64 -5.26 -3.02 -14.11
C THR A 64 -6.53 -3.51 -14.79
N ASP A 65 -6.67 -4.83 -14.98
CA ASP A 65 -7.85 -5.43 -15.61
C ASP A 65 -9.10 -5.17 -14.73
N TRP A 66 -8.97 -5.33 -13.41
CA TRP A 66 -10.04 -4.98 -12.49
C TRP A 66 -10.33 -3.46 -12.48
N HIS A 67 -9.30 -2.61 -12.51
CA HIS A 67 -9.49 -1.15 -12.51
C HIS A 67 -10.21 -0.69 -13.78
N GLU A 68 -9.88 -1.23 -14.94
CA GLU A 68 -10.57 -0.89 -16.20
C GLU A 68 -12.04 -1.30 -16.20
N ALA A 69 -12.40 -2.37 -15.48
CA ALA A 69 -13.77 -2.86 -15.38
C ALA A 69 -14.60 -2.13 -14.31
N ASN A 70 -13.98 -1.59 -13.26
CA ASN A 70 -14.67 -1.10 -12.06
C ASN A 70 -14.56 0.42 -11.86
N GLU A 71 -13.54 1.06 -12.43
CA GLU A 71 -13.27 2.47 -12.21
C GLU A 71 -13.10 3.27 -13.49
N SER A 72 -13.35 4.57 -13.35
CA SER A 72 -13.06 5.54 -14.41
C SER A 72 -11.64 6.11 -14.26
N GLY A 73 -11.01 6.44 -15.38
CA GLY A 73 -9.68 7.03 -15.40
C GLY A 73 -8.55 6.01 -15.55
N LYS A 74 -7.31 6.43 -15.23
CA LYS A 74 -6.12 5.59 -15.42
C LYS A 74 -5.74 4.90 -14.11
N PRO A 75 -5.36 3.62 -14.15
CA PRO A 75 -4.82 2.94 -12.97
C PRO A 75 -3.55 3.62 -12.48
N VAL A 76 -3.32 3.53 -11.17
CA VAL A 76 -2.07 4.03 -10.57
C VAL A 76 -0.86 3.30 -11.14
N SER A 77 0.26 4.00 -11.27
CA SER A 77 1.49 3.39 -11.80
C SER A 77 1.94 2.16 -10.98
N GLN A 78 2.63 1.23 -11.64
CA GLN A 78 3.18 0.02 -11.01
C GLN A 78 4.07 0.32 -9.78
N ILE A 79 4.76 1.46 -9.77
CA ILE A 79 5.59 1.89 -8.62
C ILE A 79 4.72 2.24 -7.42
N ILE A 80 3.62 2.99 -7.63
CA ILE A 80 2.68 3.38 -6.57
C ILE A 80 1.96 2.13 -6.06
N PHE A 81 1.49 1.27 -6.97
CA PHE A 81 0.91 -0.02 -6.66
C PHE A 81 1.84 -0.85 -5.74
N GLY A 82 3.10 -1.04 -6.15
CA GLY A 82 4.06 -1.82 -5.35
C GLY A 82 4.37 -1.21 -3.98
N LYS A 83 4.45 0.14 -3.88
CA LYS A 83 4.58 0.83 -2.59
C LYS A 83 3.36 0.58 -1.70
N ARG A 84 2.16 0.57 -2.28
CA ARG A 84 0.92 0.35 -1.54
C ARG A 84 0.80 -1.09 -1.06
N MET A 85 1.06 -2.07 -1.92
CA MET A 85 1.15 -3.49 -1.56
C MET A 85 2.13 -3.73 -0.41
N LYS A 86 3.32 -3.11 -0.47
CA LYS A 86 4.30 -3.16 0.63
C LYS A 86 3.75 -2.57 1.93
N SER A 87 3.02 -1.46 1.87
CA SER A 87 2.42 -0.84 3.06
C SER A 87 1.32 -1.69 3.70
N MET A 88 0.73 -2.62 2.94
CA MET A 88 -0.28 -3.58 3.40
C MET A 88 0.36 -4.91 3.85
N GLY A 89 1.68 -5.00 3.99
CA GLY A 89 2.38 -6.23 4.39
C GLY A 89 2.57 -7.26 3.27
N MET A 90 2.12 -6.94 2.05
CA MET A 90 2.19 -7.79 0.86
C MET A 90 3.31 -7.32 -0.07
N GLY A 91 4.51 -7.09 0.46
CA GLY A 91 5.65 -6.64 -0.35
C GLY A 91 6.11 -7.67 -1.39
N SER A 92 6.68 -7.19 -2.50
CA SER A 92 7.40 -8.03 -3.46
C SER A 92 8.89 -8.13 -3.13
N GLU A 93 9.50 -9.24 -3.53
CA GLU A 93 10.89 -9.59 -3.34
C GLU A 93 11.58 -9.77 -4.71
N LYS A 94 12.91 -9.65 -4.73
CA LYS A 94 13.70 -9.88 -5.95
C LYS A 94 14.34 -11.27 -5.88
N ILE A 95 13.88 -12.18 -6.73
CA ILE A 95 14.36 -13.58 -6.80
C ILE A 95 14.72 -13.88 -8.26
N GLY A 96 15.94 -14.37 -8.51
CA GLY A 96 16.41 -14.73 -9.86
C GLY A 96 16.37 -13.56 -10.87
N GLY A 97 16.53 -12.31 -10.39
CA GLY A 97 16.44 -11.11 -11.22
C GLY A 97 15.03 -10.54 -11.41
N ASN A 98 13.99 -11.31 -11.08
CA ASN A 98 12.59 -10.92 -11.24
C ASN A 98 11.99 -10.42 -9.91
N LYS A 99 11.05 -9.47 -10.00
CA LYS A 99 10.22 -9.08 -8.85
C LYS A 99 9.02 -10.01 -8.73
N VAL A 100 8.87 -10.64 -7.57
CA VAL A 100 7.82 -11.63 -7.30
C VAL A 100 7.14 -11.34 -5.97
N TYR A 101 5.87 -11.70 -5.83
CA TYR A 101 5.15 -11.75 -4.56
C TYR A 101 5.15 -13.20 -4.08
N VAL A 102 5.72 -13.45 -2.90
CA VAL A 102 5.85 -14.77 -2.30
C VAL A 102 4.66 -15.03 -1.38
N GLY A 103 4.02 -16.19 -1.55
CA GLY A 103 2.86 -16.62 -0.79
C GLY A 103 1.61 -15.78 -1.03
N LEU A 104 1.54 -15.04 -2.15
CA LEU A 104 0.40 -14.21 -2.53
C LEU A 104 -0.56 -15.01 -3.39
N ASP A 105 -1.72 -15.31 -2.83
CA ASP A 105 -2.84 -15.94 -3.53
C ASP A 105 -3.78 -14.83 -4.01
N ILE A 106 -4.18 -14.90 -5.28
CA ILE A 106 -5.20 -14.03 -5.86
C ILE A 106 -6.39 -14.95 -6.08
N GLY A 107 -7.47 -14.73 -5.34
CA GLY A 107 -8.68 -15.52 -5.43
C GLY A 107 -9.17 -15.50 -6.88
N GLN A 108 -8.89 -16.57 -7.62
CA GLN A 108 -9.39 -16.73 -8.98
C GLN A 108 -10.89 -16.91 -8.91
N SER A 109 -11.63 -15.82 -9.06
CA SER A 109 -12.97 -15.84 -9.63
C SER A 109 -12.91 -15.12 -10.97
N GLY A 110 -12.56 -15.89 -12.00
CA GLY A 110 -12.90 -15.68 -13.41
C GLY A 110 -12.46 -14.37 -14.06
N LEU A 111 -11.31 -14.41 -14.73
CA LEU A 111 -11.21 -13.82 -16.08
C LEU A 111 -11.84 -14.78 -17.09
#